data_AF-A0A9D6SG33-F1
#
_entry.id   AF-A0A9D6SG33-F1
#
_cell.length_a   1.000
_cell.length_b   1.000
_cell.length_c   1.000
_cell.angle_alpha   90.00
_cell.angle_beta   90.00
_cell.angle_gamma   90.00
#
_symmetry.space_group_name_H-M   'P 1'
#
loop_
_entity.id
_entity.type
_entity.pdbx_description
1 polymer ?
#
loop_
_entity_poly.entity_id
_entity_poly.type
_entity_poly.pdbx_seq_one_letter_code
_entity_poly.pdbx_strand_id
1 'polypeptide(L)'
;MRKVGLLILVGAMTGIGLLAHEGHRGKTKIVGEVIDTVCYVSHDSRGPEHAECARDCARQGISLGILEEKTGRVFISLPIDHSSPNAKLLDHVARRVEAVGTVYSKGGLRGIFVESVRALPARPSTSGSKQ
;
A
#
# COMPACT_ATOMS: atom_id res chain seq x y z
N MET A 1 28.58 -59.13 17.52
CA MET A 1 27.21 -58.96 17.00
C MET A 1 26.28 -58.63 18.16
N ARG A 2 25.66 -57.43 18.17
CA ARG A 2 24.31 -57.11 18.71
C ARG A 2 24.13 -55.58 18.83
N LYS A 3 23.63 -55.03 17.72
CA LYS A 3 22.64 -53.96 17.57
C LYS A 3 22.81 -52.65 18.36
N VAL A 4 23.24 -51.65 17.60
CA VAL A 4 22.99 -50.21 17.75
C VAL A 4 21.51 -49.95 18.13
N GLY A 5 21.30 -49.25 19.24
CA GLY A 5 20.00 -48.73 19.68
C GLY A 5 20.04 -47.20 19.70
N LEU A 6 19.72 -46.62 18.56
CA LEU A 6 19.53 -45.19 18.31
C LEU A 6 18.32 -44.69 19.10
N LEU A 7 18.55 -43.90 20.17
CA LEU A 7 17.51 -43.14 20.86
C LEU A 7 17.60 -41.68 20.39
N ILE A 8 16.92 -41.38 19.27
CA ILE A 8 16.65 -39.99 18.87
C ILE A 8 15.58 -39.47 19.83
N LEU A 9 16.00 -38.57 20.72
CA LEU A 9 15.10 -37.74 21.51
C LEU A 9 14.38 -36.78 20.53
N VAL A 10 13.17 -37.11 20.12
CA VAL A 10 12.31 -36.18 19.37
C VAL A 10 11.92 -35.07 20.34
N GLY A 11 12.63 -33.94 20.25
CA GLY A 11 12.28 -32.71 20.94
C GLY A 11 10.93 -32.23 20.42
N ALA A 12 9.89 -32.39 21.24
CA ALA A 12 8.59 -31.77 21.01
C ALA A 12 8.74 -30.25 21.19
N MET A 13 9.20 -29.56 20.15
CA MET A 13 8.96 -28.13 20.00
C MET A 13 7.52 -27.94 19.55
N THR A 14 6.59 -28.01 20.50
CA THR A 14 5.26 -27.39 20.39
C THR A 14 5.46 -25.87 20.45
N GLY A 15 6.08 -25.32 19.42
CA GLY A 15 6.02 -23.91 19.12
C GLY A 15 4.59 -23.62 18.69
N ILE A 16 3.76 -23.12 19.61
CA ILE A 16 2.48 -22.51 19.28
C ILE A 16 2.81 -21.32 18.37
N GLY A 17 2.73 -21.56 17.07
CA GLY A 17 2.79 -20.55 16.05
C GLY A 17 1.64 -19.57 16.27
N LEU A 18 2.02 -18.35 16.66
CA LEU A 18 1.40 -17.09 16.27
C LEU A 18 0.09 -17.24 15.48
N LEU A 19 -1.04 -17.10 16.17
CA LEU A 19 -2.27 -16.62 15.55
C LEU A 19 -2.72 -15.38 16.33
N ALA A 20 -1.93 -14.32 16.18
CA ALA A 20 -2.45 -12.97 16.37
C ALA A 20 -3.40 -12.70 15.18
N HIS A 21 -4.64 -13.17 15.28
CA HIS A 21 -5.74 -12.69 14.44
C HIS A 21 -6.25 -11.37 15.05
N GLU A 22 -5.36 -10.37 15.11
CA GLU A 22 -5.74 -9.00 15.41
C GLU A 22 -6.34 -8.42 14.14
N GLY A 23 -7.66 -8.59 13.98
CA GLY A 23 -8.44 -7.81 13.03
C GLY A 23 -8.40 -6.34 13.44
N HIS A 24 -7.31 -5.65 13.12
CA HIS A 24 -7.18 -4.22 13.37
C HIS A 24 -8.21 -3.47 12.52
N ARG A 25 -9.37 -3.18 13.13
CA ARG A 25 -10.26 -2.06 12.76
C ARG A 25 -9.68 -0.72 13.23
N GLY A 26 -8.36 -0.58 13.16
CA GLY A 26 -7.63 0.62 13.54
C GLY A 26 -7.32 1.45 12.30
N LYS A 27 -7.40 2.78 12.44
CA LYS A 27 -6.97 3.69 11.37
C LYS A 27 -5.46 3.55 11.17
N THR A 28 -5.04 3.39 9.93
CA THR A 28 -3.64 3.33 9.52
C THR A 28 -3.24 4.65 8.90
N LYS A 29 -2.03 5.10 9.21
CA LYS A 29 -1.39 6.27 8.62
C LYS A 29 -0.42 5.80 7.53
N ILE A 30 -0.61 6.30 6.32
CA ILE A 30 0.19 5.98 5.14
C ILE A 30 0.83 7.27 4.65
N VAL A 31 2.15 7.26 4.48
CA VAL A 31 2.88 8.35 3.83
C VAL A 31 3.33 7.84 2.48
N GLY A 32 3.01 8.59 1.42
CA GLY A 32 3.23 8.12 0.06
C GLY A 32 2.91 9.16 -1.01
N GLU A 33 3.12 8.77 -2.25
CA GLU A 33 2.72 9.54 -3.43
C GLU A 33 1.34 9.09 -3.91
N VAL A 34 0.46 10.03 -4.26
CA VAL A 34 -0.80 9.69 -4.94
C VAL A 34 -0.52 9.41 -6.41
N ILE A 35 -0.84 8.19 -6.85
CA ILE A 35 -0.54 7.68 -8.19
C ILE A 35 -1.80 7.28 -8.94
N ASP A 36 -1.73 7.31 -10.27
CA ASP A 36 -2.63 6.53 -11.13
C ASP A 36 -2.23 5.05 -11.07
N THR A 37 -3.16 4.17 -10.72
CA THR A 37 -2.82 2.75 -10.49
C THR A 37 -2.53 1.98 -11.77
N VAL A 38 -3.16 2.36 -12.89
CA VAL A 38 -2.92 1.71 -14.18
C VAL A 38 -1.52 2.08 -14.66
N CYS A 39 -1.23 3.38 -14.76
CA CYS A 39 0.02 3.89 -15.33
C CYS A 39 1.24 3.49 -14.51
N TYR A 40 1.11 3.47 -13.17
CA TYR A 40 2.17 2.97 -12.31
C TYR A 40 2.44 1.47 -12.56
N VAL A 41 1.39 0.64 -12.61
CA VAL A 41 1.58 -0.82 -12.73
C VAL A 41 2.05 -1.23 -14.13
N SER A 42 1.53 -0.63 -15.19
CA SER A 42 1.85 -1.03 -16.56
C SER A 42 3.06 -0.32 -17.17
N HIS A 43 3.43 0.86 -16.66
CA HIS A 43 4.47 1.70 -17.27
C HIS A 43 5.45 2.34 -16.27
N ASP A 44 5.33 2.08 -14.97
CA ASP A 44 6.05 2.78 -13.89
C ASP A 44 5.97 4.32 -13.97
N SER A 45 4.91 4.84 -14.60
CA SER A 45 4.70 6.28 -14.79
C SER A 45 4.04 6.90 -13.56
N ARG A 46 4.66 7.95 -13.01
CA ARG A 46 4.19 8.72 -11.84
C ARG A 46 4.92 10.07 -11.79
N GLY A 47 4.78 10.82 -10.70
CA GLY A 47 5.47 12.09 -10.51
C GLY A 47 4.80 13.30 -11.18
N PRO A 48 5.34 14.51 -10.94
CA PRO A 48 4.77 15.76 -11.44
C PRO A 48 4.53 15.78 -12.95
N GLU A 49 5.45 15.20 -13.72
CA GLU A 49 5.38 15.03 -15.17
C GLU A 49 4.18 14.20 -15.65
N HIS A 50 3.63 13.35 -14.78
CA HIS A 50 2.48 12.48 -15.11
C HIS A 50 1.16 12.96 -14.48
N ALA A 51 1.17 14.11 -13.79
CA ALA A 51 0.04 14.53 -12.96
C ALA A 51 -1.25 14.86 -13.74
N GLU A 52 -1.13 15.42 -14.94
CA GLU A 52 -2.29 15.76 -15.77
C GLU A 52 -2.98 14.51 -16.33
N CYS A 53 -2.20 13.61 -16.94
CA CYS A 53 -2.68 12.32 -17.43
C CYS A 53 -3.37 11.52 -16.31
N ALA A 54 -2.73 11.43 -15.14
CA ALA A 54 -3.30 10.74 -13.98
C ALA A 54 -4.62 11.37 -13.50
N ARG A 55 -4.77 12.70 -13.57
CA ARG A 55 -6.05 13.37 -13.23
C ARG A 55 -7.15 13.02 -14.21
N ASP A 56 -6.83 12.92 -15.50
CA ASP A 56 -7.83 12.57 -16.51
C ASP A 56 -8.28 11.11 -16.38
N CYS A 57 -7.36 10.18 -16.15
CA CYS A 57 -7.67 8.80 -15.80
C CYS A 57 -8.57 8.71 -14.55
N ALA A 58 -8.24 9.45 -13.50
CA ALA A 58 -9.03 9.48 -12.28
C ALA A 58 -10.46 10.02 -12.49
N ARG A 59 -10.64 11.00 -13.37
CA ARG A 59 -11.97 11.54 -13.75
C ARG A 59 -12.80 10.55 -14.55
N GLN A 60 -12.16 9.63 -15.27
CA GLN A 60 -12.82 8.51 -15.96
C GLN A 60 -13.14 7.33 -15.03
N GLY A 61 -12.80 7.42 -13.74
CA GLY A 61 -13.14 6.41 -12.74
C GLY A 61 -12.05 5.38 -12.46
N ILE A 62 -10.85 5.52 -13.04
CA ILE A 62 -9.70 4.69 -12.64
C ILE A 62 -9.35 5.03 -11.20
N SER A 63 -9.34 4.04 -10.31
CA SER A 63 -9.00 4.27 -8.90
C SER A 63 -7.56 4.77 -8.77
N LEU A 64 -7.40 5.92 -8.14
CA LEU A 64 -6.11 6.39 -7.64
C LEU A 64 -5.62 5.47 -6.53
N GLY A 65 -4.32 5.50 -6.27
CA GLY A 65 -3.70 4.78 -5.18
C GLY A 65 -2.67 5.64 -4.45
N ILE A 66 -2.15 5.10 -3.35
CA ILE A 66 -1.03 5.68 -2.62
C ILE A 66 0.14 4.69 -2.69
N LEU A 67 1.23 5.12 -3.30
CA LEU A 67 2.51 4.40 -3.29
C LEU A 67 3.26 4.77 -2.01
N GLU A 68 3.26 3.86 -1.04
CA GLU A 68 3.85 4.08 0.28
C GLU A 68 5.38 4.10 0.22
N GLU A 69 5.99 5.12 0.86
CA GLU A 69 7.41 5.42 0.69
C GLU A 69 8.36 4.37 1.28
N LYS A 70 7.95 3.67 2.34
CA LYS A 70 8.86 2.81 3.12
C LYS A 70 8.96 1.40 2.53
N THR A 71 7.86 0.91 1.98
CA THR A 71 7.70 -0.48 1.57
C THR A 71 7.44 -0.62 0.08
N GLY A 72 7.24 0.50 -0.64
CA GLY A 72 6.86 0.48 -2.07
C GLY A 72 5.48 -0.13 -2.31
N ARG A 73 4.67 -0.27 -1.26
CA ARG A 73 3.35 -0.89 -1.34
C ARG A 73 2.34 0.09 -1.89
N VAL A 74 1.60 -0.34 -2.91
CA VAL A 74 0.41 0.37 -3.38
C VAL A 74 -0.78 0.05 -2.47
N PHE A 75 -1.52 1.11 -2.11
CA PHE A 75 -2.82 1.05 -1.45
C PHE A 75 -3.85 1.70 -2.37
N ILE A 76 -4.75 0.90 -2.94
CA ILE A 76 -5.77 1.36 -3.89
C ILE A 76 -6.85 2.12 -3.11
N SER A 77 -7.22 3.31 -3.59
CA SER A 77 -8.34 4.05 -2.99
C SER A 77 -9.64 3.28 -3.22
N LEU A 78 -10.35 3.02 -2.15
CA LEU A 78 -11.65 2.38 -2.18
C LEU A 78 -12.73 3.40 -1.76
N PRO A 79 -13.93 3.36 -2.34
CA PRO A 79 -15.01 4.24 -1.92
C PRO A 79 -15.67 3.67 -0.64
N ILE A 80 -16.12 4.56 0.25
CA ILE A 80 -16.88 4.16 1.46
C ILE A 80 -18.31 3.75 1.08
N ASP A 81 -18.82 4.31 -0.02
CA ASP A 81 -20.16 4.12 -0.58
C ASP A 81 -20.08 3.89 -2.11
N HIS A 82 -21.15 4.20 -2.85
CA HIS A 82 -21.18 4.09 -4.31
C HIS A 82 -20.63 5.35 -5.04
N SER A 83 -19.94 6.24 -4.32
CA SER A 83 -19.31 7.42 -4.92
C SER A 83 -17.94 7.10 -5.54
N SER A 84 -17.34 8.11 -6.16
CA SER A 84 -16.00 7.99 -6.73
C SER A 84 -14.97 7.70 -5.62
N PRO A 85 -14.08 6.69 -5.79
CA PRO A 85 -12.97 6.45 -4.87
C PRO A 85 -11.94 7.58 -4.88
N ASN A 86 -12.00 8.49 -5.86
CA ASN A 86 -10.94 9.47 -6.11
C ASN A 86 -11.17 10.82 -5.45
N ALA A 87 -12.38 11.10 -4.95
CA ALA A 87 -12.77 12.45 -4.51
C ALA A 87 -11.79 13.08 -3.51
N LYS A 88 -11.27 12.29 -2.55
CA LYS A 88 -10.30 12.78 -1.56
C LYS A 88 -8.88 12.91 -2.09
N LEU A 89 -8.51 12.18 -3.14
CA LEU A 89 -7.13 12.10 -3.63
C LEU A 89 -6.89 12.92 -4.91
N LEU A 90 -7.95 13.29 -5.64
CA LEU A 90 -7.86 13.92 -6.96
C LEU A 90 -7.00 15.18 -6.97
N ASP A 91 -7.17 16.05 -5.98
CA ASP A 91 -6.34 17.27 -5.88
C ASP A 91 -4.88 16.92 -5.57
N HIS A 92 -4.64 15.80 -4.90
CA HIS A 92 -3.31 15.39 -4.44
C HIS A 92 -2.53 14.52 -5.43
N VAL A 93 -3.05 14.28 -6.64
CA VAL A 93 -2.36 13.50 -7.68
C VAL A 93 -0.91 13.97 -7.89
N ALA A 94 0.02 13.01 -7.95
CA ALA A 94 1.47 13.20 -8.04
C ALA A 94 2.10 13.94 -6.86
N ARG A 95 1.33 14.23 -5.80
CA ARG A 95 1.84 14.87 -4.58
C ARG A 95 2.12 13.84 -3.52
N ARG A 96 3.10 14.17 -2.69
CA ARG A 96 3.36 13.45 -1.44
C ARG A 96 2.31 13.81 -0.40
N VAL A 97 1.75 12.81 0.25
CA VAL A 97 0.68 12.98 1.24
C VAL A 97 0.92 12.13 2.48
N GLU A 98 0.28 12.55 3.58
CA GLU A 98 -0.10 11.65 4.66
C GLU A 98 -1.60 11.38 4.54
N ALA A 99 -1.97 10.13 4.30
CA ALA A 99 -3.35 9.67 4.33
C ALA A 99 -3.62 8.85 5.59
N VAL A 100 -4.79 9.05 6.18
CA VAL A 100 -5.28 8.28 7.32
C VAL A 100 -6.57 7.59 6.89
N GLY A 101 -6.68 6.31 7.18
CA GLY A 101 -7.85 5.54 6.77
C GLY A 101 -7.83 4.09 7.24
N THR A 102 -8.85 3.34 6.86
CA THR A 102 -8.97 1.91 7.17
C THR A 102 -8.41 1.09 6.01
N VAL A 103 -7.44 0.22 6.29
CA VAL A 103 -6.79 -0.62 5.28
C VAL A 103 -7.45 -1.99 5.21
N TYR A 104 -7.67 -2.46 3.99
CA TYR A 104 -8.19 -3.79 3.68
C TYR A 104 -7.13 -4.56 2.90
N SER A 105 -6.95 -5.83 3.21
CA SER A 105 -6.07 -6.72 2.45
C SER A 105 -6.81 -8.00 2.09
N LYS A 106 -6.85 -8.34 0.79
CA LYS A 106 -7.50 -9.56 0.29
C LYS A 106 -6.89 -9.96 -1.04
N GLY A 107 -6.56 -11.24 -1.20
CA GLY A 107 -6.04 -11.78 -2.47
C GLY A 107 -4.77 -11.12 -2.97
N GLY A 108 -3.86 -10.69 -2.08
CA GLY A 108 -2.64 -9.97 -2.44
C GLY A 108 -2.81 -8.48 -2.72
N LEU A 109 -4.05 -7.99 -2.81
CA LEU A 109 -4.36 -6.57 -2.96
C LEU A 109 -4.46 -5.88 -1.61
N ARG A 110 -4.14 -4.59 -1.62
CA ARG A 110 -4.37 -3.67 -0.49
C ARG A 110 -5.21 -2.51 -0.98
N GLY A 111 -6.28 -2.23 -0.25
CA GLY A 111 -7.09 -1.05 -0.44
C GLY A 111 -7.13 -0.20 0.83
N ILE A 112 -7.48 1.06 0.68
CA ILE A 112 -7.69 1.99 1.78
C ILE A 112 -8.98 2.77 1.60
N PHE A 113 -9.83 2.77 2.62
CA PHE A 113 -10.86 3.80 2.79
C PHE A 113 -10.20 5.04 3.38
N VAL A 114 -9.91 6.02 2.52
CA VAL A 114 -9.26 7.27 2.95
C VAL A 114 -10.28 8.11 3.72
N GLU A 115 -9.96 8.45 4.97
CA GLU A 115 -10.79 9.33 5.79
C GLU A 115 -10.30 10.76 5.73
N SER A 116 -8.98 10.95 5.82
CA SER A 116 -8.33 12.25 5.67
C SER A 116 -7.03 12.13 4.89
N VAL A 117 -6.66 13.23 4.24
CA VAL A 117 -5.41 13.37 3.52
C VAL A 117 -4.87 14.77 3.76
N ARG A 118 -3.56 14.91 3.90
CA ARG A 118 -2.89 16.20 3.83
C ARG A 118 -1.66 16.13 2.95
N ALA A 119 -1.41 17.20 2.22
CA ALA A 119 -0.17 17.36 1.47
C ALA A 119 1.02 17.43 2.44
N LEU A 120 2.14 16.84 2.04
CA LEU A 120 3.43 16.98 2.68
C LEU A 120 4.40 17.68 1.72
N PRO A 121 5.48 18.29 2.24
CA PRO A 121 6.57 18.75 1.38
C PRO A 121 7.11 17.60 0.52
N ALA A 122 7.53 17.94 -0.70
CA ALA A 122 8.19 17.00 -1.59
C ALA A 122 9.35 16.29 -0.89
N ARG A 123 9.58 15.02 -1.21
CA ARG A 123 10.73 14.31 -0.65
C ARG A 123 12.01 15.01 -1.13
N PRO A 124 12.98 15.29 -0.26
CA PRO A 124 14.28 15.75 -0.69
C PRO A 124 14.85 14.75 -1.71
N SER A 125 15.17 15.21 -2.91
CA SER A 125 15.83 14.41 -3.93
C SER A 125 17.22 14.04 -3.40
N THR A 126 17.38 12.82 -2.88
CA THR A 126 18.70 12.23 -2.75
C THR A 126 19.18 11.89 -4.16
N SER A 127 19.84 12.85 -4.81
CA SER A 127 20.59 12.65 -6.05
C SER A 127 21.50 11.43 -5.88
N GLY A 128 21.16 10.28 -6.47
CA GLY A 128 21.99 9.09 -6.31
C GLY A 128 21.48 7.74 -6.83
N SER A 129 20.28 7.60 -7.37
CA SER A 129 19.90 6.35 -8.05
C SER A 129 19.12 6.64 -9.32
N LYS A 130 19.84 6.63 -10.45
CA LYS A 130 19.23 6.17 -11.70
C LYS A 130 18.69 4.77 -11.43
N GLN A 131 17.38 4.61 -11.57
CA GLN A 131 16.82 3.30 -11.93
C GLN A 131 17.24 3.02 -13.37
#